data_AF-A0A7S2DCK1-F1
#
_entry.id   AF-A0A7S2DCK1-F1
#
_cell.length_a   1.000
_cell.length_b   1.000
_cell.length_c   1.000
_cell.angle_alpha   90.00
_cell.angle_beta   90.00
_cell.angle_gamma   90.00
#
_symmetry.space_group_name_H-M   'P 1'
#
loop_
_entity.id
_entity.type
_entity.pdbx_description
1 polymer ?
#
loop_
_entity_poly.entity_id
_entity_poly.type
_entity_poly.pdbx_seq_one_letter_code
_entity_poly.pdbx_strand_id
1 'polypeptide(L)'
;RGMHVLITKPPVKTLEEHRTLMAAAAKHNVLVQIEVHKRFDPIYLDACDRIQNLGPFSYFTSYMSQPKHQLETFKAWAGKSSDISYYLNSHHVDFHVWTQRGR
;
A
#
# COMPACT_ATOMS: atom_id res chain seq x y z
N ARG A 1 10.54 -6.34 22.60
CA ARG A 1 11.21 -5.02 22.54
C ARG A 1 10.16 -4.01 22.08
N GLY A 2 9.91 -2.93 22.82
CA GLY A 2 8.88 -1.92 22.50
C GLY A 2 9.34 -0.94 21.43
N MET A 3 9.69 -1.43 20.24
CA MET A 3 10.21 -0.62 19.15
C MET A 3 9.09 -0.20 18.20
N HIS A 4 9.11 1.06 17.77
CA HIS A 4 8.35 1.51 16.62
C HIS A 4 8.93 0.88 15.34
N VAL A 5 8.09 0.54 14.38
CA VAL A 5 8.51 -0.18 13.17
C VAL A 5 7.91 0.46 11.92
N LEU A 6 8.76 0.73 10.94
CA LEU A 6 8.37 0.98 9.55
C LEU A 6 8.48 -0.35 8.78
N ILE A 7 7.38 -0.85 8.23
CA ILE A 7 7.31 -2.15 7.55
C ILE A 7 7.01 -1.98 6.07
N THR A 8 7.64 -2.77 5.22
CA THR A 8 7.38 -2.74 3.78
C THR A 8 5.99 -3.25 3.45
N LYS A 9 5.34 -2.61 2.47
CA LYS A 9 4.11 -3.12 1.88
C LYS A 9 4.35 -4.34 0.97
N PRO A 10 3.37 -5.24 0.83
CA PRO A 10 2.22 -5.39 1.73
C PRO A 10 2.68 -5.98 3.09
N PRO A 11 2.13 -5.52 4.22
CA PRO A 11 2.62 -5.91 5.54
C PRO A 11 2.27 -7.37 5.93
N VAL A 12 1.18 -7.89 5.40
CA VAL A 12 0.60 -9.22 5.65
C VAL A 12 -0.20 -9.64 4.41
N LYS A 13 -0.81 -10.84 4.40
CA LYS A 13 -1.59 -11.34 3.25
C LYS A 13 -3.09 -11.28 3.48
N THR A 14 -3.55 -11.39 4.73
CA THR A 14 -4.97 -11.42 5.07
C THR A 14 -5.38 -10.26 5.98
N LEU A 15 -6.68 -9.96 5.99
CA LEU A 15 -7.25 -8.97 6.91
C LEU A 15 -7.10 -9.39 8.38
N GLU A 16 -7.20 -10.69 8.66
CA GLU A 16 -7.05 -11.23 10.02
C GLU A 16 -5.62 -11.05 10.54
N GLU A 17 -4.62 -11.34 9.71
CA GLU A 17 -3.21 -11.05 10.03
C GLU A 17 -3.00 -9.55 10.26
N HIS A 18 -3.68 -8.69 9.50
CA HIS A 18 -3.57 -7.24 9.62
C HIS A 18 -4.13 -6.74 10.95
N ARG A 19 -5.31 -7.24 11.33
CA ARG A 19 -5.93 -6.96 12.64
C ARG A 19 -5.06 -7.45 13.79
N THR A 20 -4.40 -8.61 13.62
CA THR A 20 -3.45 -9.15 14.60
C THR A 20 -2.25 -8.23 14.78
N LEU A 21 -1.68 -7.72 13.67
CA LEU A 21 -0.58 -6.75 13.70
C LEU A 21 -0.98 -5.45 14.41
N MET A 22 -2.18 -4.92 14.14
CA MET A 22 -2.71 -3.73 14.82
C MET A 22 -2.87 -3.95 16.32
N ALA A 23 -3.44 -5.09 16.73
CA ALA A 23 -3.62 -5.45 18.14
C ALA A 23 -2.26 -5.59 18.86
N ALA A 24 -1.25 -6.17 18.20
CA ALA A 24 0.10 -6.26 18.73
C ALA A 24 0.74 -4.88 18.92
N ALA A 25 0.61 -3.98 17.94
CA ALA A 25 1.10 -2.60 18.03
C ALA A 25 0.48 -1.87 19.24
N ALA A 26 -0.85 -1.97 19.39
CA ALA A 26 -1.58 -1.35 20.50
C ALA A 26 -1.18 -1.95 21.86
N LYS A 27 -1.11 -3.28 21.98
CA LYS A 27 -0.70 -3.98 23.21
C LYS A 27 0.68 -3.53 23.69
N HIS A 28 1.59 -3.27 22.76
CA HIS A 28 2.96 -2.87 23.07
C HIS A 28 3.14 -1.34 23.13
N ASN A 29 2.08 -0.56 22.89
CA ASN A 29 2.12 0.90 22.81
C ASN A 29 3.22 1.42 21.86
N VAL A 30 3.29 0.81 20.67
CA VAL A 30 4.25 1.18 19.62
C VAL A 30 3.55 1.63 18.36
N LEU A 31 4.27 2.41 17.56
CA LEU A 31 3.84 2.84 16.23
C LEU A 31 4.30 1.78 15.23
N VAL A 32 3.37 1.32 14.41
CA VAL A 32 3.67 0.49 13.25
C VAL A 32 3.14 1.22 12.03
N GLN A 33 4.04 1.61 11.13
CA GLN A 33 3.71 2.31 9.91
C GLN A 33 4.06 1.44 8.71
N ILE A 34 3.15 1.37 7.75
CA ILE A 34 3.41 0.73 6.47
C ILE A 34 4.12 1.74 5.57
N GLU A 35 5.22 1.32 4.99
CA GLU A 35 6.00 2.04 4.01
C GLU A 35 5.20 2.08 2.69
N VAL A 36 4.54 3.23 2.45
CA VAL A 36 3.83 3.55 1.21
C VAL A 36 4.48 4.76 0.55
N HIS A 37 5.72 4.61 0.09
CA HIS A 37 6.59 5.73 -0.33
C HIS A 37 6.00 6.67 -1.36
N LYS A 38 5.03 6.21 -2.16
CA LYS A 38 4.32 7.08 -3.10
C LYS A 38 3.64 8.26 -2.42
N ARG A 39 3.28 8.16 -1.13
CA ARG A 39 2.76 9.29 -0.36
C ARG A 39 3.79 10.37 -0.04
N PHE A 40 5.09 10.07 -0.16
CA PHE A 40 6.18 11.03 0.05
C PHE A 40 6.73 11.56 -1.29
N ASP A 41 6.24 11.06 -2.42
CA ASP A 41 6.58 11.58 -3.74
C ASP A 41 5.85 12.93 -3.95
N PRO A 42 6.57 14.04 -4.26
CA PRO A 42 5.96 15.35 -4.43
C PRO A 42 4.85 15.41 -5.48
N ILE A 43 4.92 14.59 -6.53
CA ILE A 43 3.91 14.56 -7.59
C ILE A 43 2.62 13.94 -7.08
N TYR A 44 2.72 12.86 -6.30
CA TYR A 44 1.55 12.22 -5.70
C TYR A 44 0.92 13.08 -4.61
N LEU A 45 1.74 13.80 -3.82
CA LEU A 45 1.25 14.78 -2.84
C LEU A 45 0.46 15.90 -3.52
N ASP A 46 1.03 16.54 -4.54
CA ASP A 46 0.38 17.61 -5.31
C ASP A 46 -0.93 17.11 -5.96
N ALA A 47 -0.92 15.91 -6.56
CA ALA A 47 -2.12 15.31 -7.13
C ALA A 47 -3.20 15.03 -6.07
N CYS A 48 -2.81 14.51 -4.89
CA CYS A 48 -3.72 14.22 -3.79
C CYS A 48 -4.45 15.49 -3.31
N ASP A 49 -3.73 16.61 -3.21
CA ASP A 49 -4.28 17.89 -2.78
C ASP A 49 -5.19 18.51 -3.83
N ARG A 50 -4.79 18.50 -5.11
CA ARG A 50 -5.58 19.11 -6.20
C ARG A 50 -6.89 18.37 -6.47
N ILE A 51 -6.89 17.04 -6.41
CA ILE A 51 -8.06 16.20 -6.67
C ILE A 51 -9.24 16.56 -5.75
N GLN A 52 -8.99 17.09 -4.56
CA GLN A 52 -10.05 17.49 -3.62
C GLN A 52 -11.00 18.55 -4.21
N ASN A 53 -10.54 19.33 -5.20
CA ASN A 53 -11.32 20.37 -5.86
C ASN A 53 -11.97 19.90 -7.17
N LEU A 54 -11.79 18.65 -7.58
CA LEU A 54 -12.30 18.10 -8.85
C LEU A 54 -13.62 17.33 -8.71
N GLY A 55 -14.14 17.21 -7.48
CA GLY A 55 -15.34 16.41 -7.18
C GLY A 55 -15.02 14.94 -6.94
N PRO A 56 -16.06 14.11 -6.72
CA PRO A 56 -15.88 12.67 -6.46
C PRO A 56 -15.43 11.91 -7.70
N PHE A 57 -14.67 10.84 -7.50
CA PHE A 57 -14.32 9.92 -8.57
C PHE A 57 -15.57 9.24 -9.14
N SER A 58 -15.77 9.35 -10.44
CA SER A 58 -16.69 8.47 -11.19
C SER A 58 -16.00 7.17 -11.61
N TYR A 59 -14.68 7.23 -11.82
CA TYR A 59 -13.85 6.11 -12.25
C TYR A 59 -12.37 6.38 -11.88
N PHE A 60 -11.64 5.33 -11.48
CA PHE A 60 -10.20 5.39 -11.23
C PHE A 60 -9.50 4.27 -11.99
N THR A 61 -8.46 4.61 -12.73
CA THR A 61 -7.61 3.66 -13.44
C THR A 61 -6.15 3.94 -13.15
N SER A 62 -5.36 2.88 -13.08
CA SER A 62 -3.94 2.96 -12.79
C SER A 62 -3.20 1.86 -13.55
N TYR A 63 -1.94 2.13 -13.87
CA TYR A 63 -1.10 1.21 -14.62
C TYR A 63 0.29 1.14 -13.99
N MET A 64 0.77 -0.07 -13.75
CA MET A 64 2.15 -0.33 -13.35
C MET A 64 2.73 -1.39 -14.27
N SER A 65 3.88 -1.07 -14.87
CA SER A 65 4.70 -2.05 -15.57
C SER A 65 5.98 -2.32 -14.79
N GLN A 66 6.58 -3.48 -15.06
CA GLN A 66 7.88 -3.87 -14.54
C GLN A 66 8.76 -4.32 -15.72
N PRO A 67 10.08 -4.08 -15.66
CA PRO A 67 11.00 -4.63 -16.65
C PRO A 67 10.88 -6.16 -16.75
N LYS A 68 11.05 -6.72 -17.95
CA LYS A 68 10.89 -8.17 -18.20
C LYS A 68 11.78 -9.04 -17.29
N HIS A 69 12.97 -8.57 -16.91
CA HIS A 69 13.87 -9.34 -16.04
C HIS A 69 13.29 -9.58 -14.63
N GLN A 70 12.33 -8.77 -14.16
CA GLN A 70 11.67 -8.96 -12.86
C GLN A 70 10.79 -10.23 -12.83
N LEU A 71 10.42 -10.78 -14.00
CA LEU A 71 9.69 -12.04 -14.07
C LEU A 71 10.46 -13.19 -13.40
N GLU A 72 11.79 -13.15 -13.45
CA GLU A 72 12.66 -14.13 -12.78
C GLU A 72 12.54 -14.06 -11.25
N THR A 73 12.31 -12.87 -10.71
CA THR A 73 12.04 -12.67 -9.28
C THR A 73 10.62 -13.08 -8.92
N PHE A 74 9.65 -12.75 -9.78
CA PHE A 74 8.23 -12.99 -9.49
C PHE A 74 7.83 -14.46 -9.60
N LYS A 75 8.42 -15.24 -10.52
CA LYS A 75 8.06 -16.67 -10.73
C LYS A 75 8.19 -17.55 -9.48
N ALA A 76 9.00 -17.13 -8.51
CA ALA A 76 9.21 -17.86 -7.26
C ALA A 76 7.97 -17.81 -6.35
N TRP A 77 7.17 -16.76 -6.42
CA TRP A 77 6.10 -16.50 -5.44
C TRP A 77 4.75 -16.09 -6.04
N ALA A 78 4.74 -15.42 -7.21
CA ALA A 78 3.54 -14.90 -7.83
C ALA A 78 2.59 -16.05 -8.22
N GLY A 79 1.33 -15.96 -7.76
CA GLY A 79 0.31 -16.99 -7.95
C GLY A 79 0.51 -18.26 -7.11
N LYS A 80 1.59 -18.35 -6.31
CA LYS A 80 1.88 -19.48 -5.42
C LYS A 80 1.65 -19.10 -3.96
N SER A 81 2.35 -18.07 -3.52
CA SER A 81 2.38 -17.64 -2.11
C SER A 81 1.94 -16.19 -1.92
N SER A 82 1.84 -15.41 -3.00
CA SER A 82 1.22 -14.09 -3.02
C SER A 82 0.69 -13.77 -4.42
N ASP A 83 -0.22 -12.82 -4.50
CA ASP A 83 -0.80 -12.34 -5.75
C ASP A 83 0.02 -11.16 -6.31
N ILE A 84 0.28 -11.19 -7.62
CA ILE A 84 1.09 -10.16 -8.28
C ILE A 84 0.41 -8.78 -8.26
N SER A 85 -0.93 -8.75 -8.35
CA SER A 85 -1.72 -7.52 -8.22
C SER A 85 -1.58 -6.97 -6.81
N TYR A 86 -1.67 -7.81 -5.78
CA TYR A 86 -1.48 -7.36 -4.40
C TYR A 86 -0.09 -6.74 -4.16
N TYR A 87 0.96 -7.33 -4.74
CA TYR A 87 2.32 -6.80 -4.62
C TYR A 87 2.52 -5.48 -5.39
N LEU A 88 2.10 -5.41 -6.66
CA LEU A 88 2.36 -4.24 -7.51
C LEU A 88 1.32 -3.13 -7.34
N ASN A 89 0.03 -3.46 -7.37
CA ASN A 89 -1.07 -2.49 -7.39
C ASN A 89 -1.39 -1.92 -6.00
N SER A 90 -0.82 -2.45 -4.92
CA SER A 90 -1.00 -1.90 -3.56
C SER A 90 -0.70 -0.40 -3.48
N HIS A 91 0.23 0.12 -4.28
CA HIS A 91 0.48 1.58 -4.35
C HIS A 91 -0.71 2.37 -4.89
N HIS A 92 -1.40 1.85 -5.89
CA HIS A 92 -2.51 2.54 -6.54
C HIS A 92 -3.79 2.45 -5.72
N VAL A 93 -4.02 1.28 -5.10
CA VAL A 93 -5.11 1.12 -4.14
C VAL A 93 -4.91 2.05 -2.96
N ASP A 94 -3.68 2.11 -2.41
CA ASP A 94 -3.33 3.04 -1.33
C ASP A 94 -3.58 4.50 -1.73
N PHE A 95 -3.11 4.91 -2.91
CA PHE A 95 -3.31 6.28 -3.40
C PHE A 95 -4.80 6.60 -3.57
N HIS A 96 -5.58 5.72 -4.19
CA HIS A 96 -7.02 5.91 -4.35
C HIS A 96 -7.71 6.12 -2.99
N VAL A 97 -7.49 5.22 -2.02
CA VAL A 97 -8.06 5.35 -0.68
C VAL A 97 -7.57 6.62 0.04
N TRP A 98 -6.29 6.98 -0.13
CA TRP A 98 -5.74 8.19 0.45
C TRP A 98 -6.40 9.46 -0.09
N THR A 99 -6.61 9.55 -1.41
CA THR A 99 -7.30 10.69 -2.03
C THR A 99 -8.77 10.81 -1.63
N GLN A 100 -9.41 9.70 -1.25
CA GLN A 100 -10.79 9.70 -0.73
C GLN A 100 -10.88 10.20 0.72
N ARG A 101 -9.75 10.32 1.44
CA ARG A 101 -9.68 10.78 2.84
C ARG A 101 -10.58 9.98 3.79
N GLY A 102 -10.75 8.69 3.53
CA GLY A 102 -11.56 7.78 4.36
C GLY A 102 -13.08 7.92 4.20
N ARG A 103 -13.54 8.55 3.11
CA ARG A 103 -14.93 8.56 2.68
C ARG A 103 -15.33 7.25 2.01
#